data_AF-A0ABD8AM66-F1
#
_entry.id   AF-A0ABD8AM66-F1
#
_cell.length_a   1.000
_cell.length_b   1.000
_cell.length_c   1.000
_cell.angle_alpha   90.00
_cell.angle_beta   90.00
_cell.angle_gamma   90.00
#
_symmetry.space_group_name_H-M   'P 1'
#
loop_
_entity.id
_entity.type
_entity.pdbx_description
1 polymer ?
#
loop_
_entity_poly.entity_id
_entity_poly.type
_entity_poly.pdbx_seq_one_letter_code
_entity_poly.pdbx_strand_id
1 'polypeptide(L)'
;MFIIRKWVDVNEGDWFYNDVMEATNMVLEDGEVFVAGINYNKFEEGKPFVYEEIKGKAGQTSFSLPVLIKPTDDNPLYVFIDGVQTIYQTAETNSKGLTHVELYTGVTAGQVVSFCSYGEPLLDSAWKRPPVSWTGDLPRAELSAATTYFYDPFSRNHQEYLYAAGQPLRRLSIPSEVWGDTMGDAAAVTKIATKAIGYRTDVYCVSPGGSVFLPFNLNGVTCKFNYWTKNNKFKSEDIKATTLKPAYNNCFFPNAIIQRGEAFHLINKLRKVFYARFTDMEAPTTEINQPITAFQGQRVFRLNGNYPAGKKKLKITVKFKDEKKDNVPETPAYSEIDNHTVVFNQPFSEGDEVTFYYLKDLSERFADIGKASAIYYQTKGERVEQSKDAFWKIAVSEMEDETFANNDPLINGIPIKKKVDGAAEVTDMGRPVGGTDEEEIWFLGNSAMTRAEAAAFLDRFMKWTIERFK
;
A
#
# COMPACT_ATOMS: atom_id res chain seq x y z
N MET A 1 17.26 -13.50 3.95
CA MET A 1 16.24 -14.45 3.44
C MET A 1 15.07 -13.61 2.98
N PHE A 2 14.83 -13.51 1.68
CA PHE A 2 13.69 -12.76 1.14
C PHE A 2 12.43 -13.56 1.44
N ILE A 3 11.45 -12.95 2.09
CA ILE A 3 10.15 -13.56 2.32
C ILE A 3 9.47 -13.63 0.95
N ILE A 4 9.30 -14.83 0.42
CA ILE A 4 8.53 -15.05 -0.81
C ILE A 4 7.07 -14.80 -0.46
N ARG A 5 6.49 -13.75 -1.05
CA ARG A 5 5.07 -13.46 -0.87
C ARG A 5 4.29 -14.42 -1.76
N LYS A 6 3.31 -15.13 -1.20
CA LYS A 6 2.41 -16.04 -1.92
C LYS A 6 0.98 -15.54 -1.78
N TRP A 7 0.24 -15.58 -2.90
CA TRP A 7 -1.17 -15.25 -2.95
C TRP A 7 -2.01 -16.51 -2.67
N VAL A 8 -3.15 -16.34 -2.00
CA VAL A 8 -4.08 -17.44 -1.70
C VAL A 8 -4.81 -17.92 -2.97
N ASP A 9 -5.02 -17.02 -3.92
CA ASP A 9 -5.81 -17.20 -5.13
C ASP A 9 -4.96 -17.28 -6.41
N VAL A 10 -3.67 -17.62 -6.28
CA VAL A 10 -2.75 -17.87 -7.39
C VAL A 10 -2.04 -19.20 -7.16
N ASN A 11 -2.28 -20.16 -8.05
CA ASN A 11 -1.85 -21.55 -7.93
C ASN A 11 -0.86 -21.93 -9.03
N GLU A 12 0.01 -22.91 -8.78
CA GLU A 12 1.07 -23.35 -9.72
C GLU A 12 0.52 -23.82 -11.09
N GLY A 13 -0.76 -24.21 -11.15
CA GLY A 13 -1.44 -24.58 -12.40
C GLY A 13 -1.96 -23.40 -13.22
N ASP A 14 -1.96 -22.18 -12.67
CA ASP A 14 -2.43 -21.00 -13.37
C ASP A 14 -1.40 -20.57 -14.43
N TRP A 15 -1.86 -20.24 -15.64
CA TRP A 15 -0.97 -19.88 -16.75
C TRP A 15 -0.12 -18.63 -16.46
N PHE A 16 -0.57 -17.77 -15.55
CA PHE A 16 0.10 -16.53 -15.12
C PHE A 16 0.92 -16.71 -13.83
N TYR A 17 0.97 -17.90 -13.24
CA TYR A 17 1.57 -18.14 -11.92
C TYR A 17 3.01 -17.62 -11.83
N ASN A 18 3.87 -18.06 -12.76
CA ASN A 18 5.28 -17.70 -12.73
C ASN A 18 5.49 -16.19 -12.82
N ASP A 19 4.80 -15.54 -13.76
CA ASP A 19 4.94 -14.10 -14.01
C ASP A 19 4.43 -13.26 -12.82
N VAL A 20 3.29 -13.63 -12.24
CA VAL A 20 2.72 -12.94 -11.07
C VAL A 20 3.61 -13.13 -9.85
N MET A 21 4.11 -14.34 -9.61
CA MET A 21 4.97 -14.63 -8.47
C MET A 21 6.34 -13.95 -8.61
N GLU A 22 6.93 -13.91 -9.81
CA GLU A 22 8.16 -13.17 -10.07
C GLU A 22 7.96 -11.67 -9.82
N ALA A 23 6.93 -11.07 -10.45
CA ALA A 23 6.61 -9.65 -10.31
C ALA A 23 6.29 -9.25 -8.85
N THR A 24 5.61 -10.12 -8.10
CA THR A 24 5.28 -9.87 -6.68
C THR A 24 6.53 -9.80 -5.80
N ASN A 25 7.54 -10.59 -6.13
CA ASN A 25 8.78 -10.68 -5.34
C ASN A 25 9.86 -9.70 -5.83
N MET A 26 9.59 -8.90 -6.86
CA MET A 26 10.45 -7.81 -7.28
C MET A 26 10.32 -6.61 -6.32
N VAL A 27 11.40 -6.33 -5.60
CA VAL A 27 11.52 -5.15 -4.72
C VAL A 27 12.21 -4.04 -5.51
N LEU A 28 11.58 -2.87 -5.53
CA LEU A 28 12.08 -1.65 -6.16
C LEU A 28 13.11 -0.95 -5.25
N GLU A 29 13.83 0.02 -5.80
CA GLU A 29 14.88 0.73 -5.06
C GLU A 29 14.34 1.56 -3.89
N ASP A 30 13.09 2.00 -3.96
CA ASP A 30 12.37 2.65 -2.86
C ASP A 30 11.91 1.67 -1.76
N GLY A 31 12.18 0.37 -1.92
CA GLY A 31 11.79 -0.70 -1.02
C GLY A 31 10.34 -1.16 -1.18
N GLU A 32 9.57 -0.59 -2.11
CA GLU A 32 8.24 -1.08 -2.44
C GLU A 32 8.29 -2.34 -3.31
N VAL A 33 7.21 -3.11 -3.29
CA VAL A 33 7.02 -4.21 -4.25
C VAL A 33 6.48 -3.68 -5.58
N PHE A 34 6.88 -4.31 -6.68
CA PHE A 34 6.39 -3.95 -8.01
C PHE A 34 4.88 -4.22 -8.14
N VAL A 35 4.42 -5.39 -7.68
CA VAL A 35 3.00 -5.77 -7.63
C VAL A 35 2.55 -5.96 -6.20
N ALA A 36 1.45 -5.30 -5.83
CA ALA A 36 0.78 -5.45 -4.54
C ALA A 36 -0.64 -5.99 -4.72
N GLY A 37 -1.15 -6.66 -3.69
CA GLY A 37 -2.52 -7.17 -3.66
C GLY A 37 -3.53 -6.07 -3.38
N ILE A 38 -4.81 -6.39 -3.54
CA ILE A 38 -5.91 -5.47 -3.22
C ILE A 38 -6.38 -5.74 -1.79
N ASN A 39 -6.58 -4.68 -1.01
CA ASN A 39 -7.11 -4.81 0.34
C ASN A 39 -8.57 -5.26 0.31
N TYR A 40 -8.92 -6.16 1.23
CA TYR A 40 -10.30 -6.60 1.40
C TYR A 40 -10.60 -6.95 2.86
N ASN A 41 -11.87 -6.84 3.23
CA ASN A 41 -12.35 -7.11 4.59
C ASN A 41 -13.81 -7.55 4.66
N LYS A 42 -14.45 -7.72 3.51
CA LYS A 42 -15.81 -8.26 3.38
C LYS A 42 -15.74 -9.60 2.69
N PHE A 43 -16.65 -10.48 3.08
CA PHE A 43 -16.74 -11.84 2.61
C PHE A 43 -18.16 -12.12 2.13
N GLU A 44 -18.29 -13.10 1.24
CA GLU A 44 -19.58 -13.60 0.78
C GLU A 44 -20.42 -14.15 1.95
N GLU A 45 -21.74 -14.08 1.82
CA GLU A 45 -22.65 -14.51 2.88
C GLU A 45 -22.47 -16.00 3.19
N GLY A 46 -22.21 -16.32 4.46
CA GLY A 46 -21.94 -17.69 4.90
C GLY A 46 -20.53 -18.19 4.57
N LYS A 47 -19.64 -17.35 4.04
CA LYS A 47 -18.24 -17.71 3.77
C LYS A 47 -17.23 -16.75 4.43
N PRO A 48 -17.34 -16.46 5.74
CA PRO A 48 -16.40 -15.56 6.42
C PRO A 48 -15.02 -16.19 6.61
N PHE A 49 -14.00 -15.33 6.75
CA PHE A 49 -12.74 -15.73 7.39
C PHE A 49 -12.99 -15.93 8.89
N VAL A 50 -12.56 -17.08 9.42
CA VAL A 50 -12.75 -17.45 10.82
C VAL A 50 -11.51 -18.16 11.34
N TYR A 51 -11.07 -17.77 12.52
CA TYR A 51 -10.19 -18.57 13.34
C TYR A 51 -10.70 -18.50 14.78
N GLU A 52 -11.22 -19.62 15.30
CA GLU A 52 -11.76 -19.69 16.65
C GLU A 52 -11.19 -20.87 17.42
N GLU A 53 -10.89 -20.65 18.69
CA GLU A 53 -10.32 -21.64 19.59
C GLU A 53 -11.25 -21.82 20.79
N ILE A 54 -11.67 -23.07 21.03
CA ILE A 54 -12.57 -23.43 22.12
C ILE A 54 -11.89 -24.50 22.97
N LYS A 55 -11.73 -24.24 24.27
CA LYS A 55 -11.29 -25.26 25.22
C LYS A 55 -12.41 -26.27 25.47
N GLY A 56 -12.17 -27.51 25.08
CA GLY A 56 -13.12 -28.61 25.18
C GLY A 56 -13.36 -29.09 26.60
N LYS A 57 -14.61 -29.50 26.87
CA LYS A 57 -14.97 -30.28 28.07
C LYS A 57 -14.85 -31.77 27.77
N ALA A 58 -14.62 -32.59 28.80
CA ALA A 58 -14.55 -34.04 28.64
C ALA A 58 -15.80 -34.59 27.93
N GLY A 59 -15.59 -35.32 26.83
CA GLY A 59 -16.66 -35.93 26.04
C GLY A 59 -17.44 -34.96 25.15
N GLN A 60 -17.05 -33.69 25.07
CA GLN A 60 -17.74 -32.71 24.23
C GLN A 60 -17.51 -33.02 22.75
N THR A 61 -18.60 -33.25 22.01
CA THR A 61 -18.60 -33.46 20.55
C THR A 61 -19.18 -32.29 19.78
N SER A 62 -20.04 -31.49 20.42
CA SER A 62 -20.75 -30.38 19.78
C SER A 62 -20.16 -29.03 20.15
N PHE A 63 -19.94 -28.19 19.14
CA PHE A 63 -19.38 -26.85 19.26
C PHE A 63 -20.26 -25.85 18.49
N SER A 64 -20.37 -24.62 19.01
CA SER A 64 -21.07 -23.53 18.33
C SER A 64 -20.08 -22.42 18.04
N LEU A 65 -20.01 -22.01 16.77
CA LEU A 65 -19.20 -20.88 16.34
C LEU A 65 -20.01 -19.59 16.41
N PRO A 66 -19.38 -18.42 16.61
CA PRO A 66 -20.07 -17.13 16.70
C PRO A 66 -20.52 -16.56 15.34
N VAL A 67 -20.35 -17.33 14.26
CA VAL A 67 -20.56 -16.91 12.87
C VAL A 67 -21.22 -18.01 12.06
N LEU A 68 -21.90 -17.63 10.98
CA LEU A 68 -22.47 -18.55 10.00
C LEU A 68 -21.42 -18.92 8.95
N ILE A 69 -21.18 -20.22 8.80
CA ILE A 69 -20.30 -20.82 7.81
C ILE A 69 -21.13 -21.88 7.09
N LYS A 70 -21.12 -21.81 5.76
CA LYS A 70 -21.66 -22.82 4.86
C LYS A 70 -20.47 -23.47 4.15
N PRO A 71 -19.90 -24.56 4.69
CA PRO A 71 -18.73 -25.17 4.10
C PRO A 71 -19.02 -25.63 2.66
N THR A 72 -18.12 -25.30 1.76
CA THR A 72 -18.13 -25.71 0.35
C THR A 72 -16.72 -26.15 -0.05
N ASP A 73 -16.56 -26.82 -1.19
CA ASP A 73 -15.23 -27.21 -1.67
C ASP A 73 -14.30 -25.99 -1.84
N ASP A 74 -14.85 -24.85 -2.27
CA ASP A 74 -14.13 -23.58 -2.43
C ASP A 74 -13.96 -22.79 -1.11
N ASN A 75 -14.64 -23.19 -0.04
CA ASN A 75 -14.52 -22.57 1.29
C ASN A 75 -14.73 -23.63 2.39
N PRO A 76 -13.76 -24.53 2.58
CA PRO A 76 -13.86 -25.61 3.55
C PRO A 76 -13.70 -25.08 4.98
N LEU A 77 -14.32 -25.80 5.93
CA LEU A 77 -14.08 -25.62 7.35
C LEU A 77 -13.02 -26.62 7.81
N TYR A 78 -11.92 -26.14 8.36
CA TYR A 78 -10.88 -26.96 8.96
C TYR A 78 -11.06 -27.02 10.46
N VAL A 79 -10.90 -28.22 11.03
CA VAL A 79 -10.96 -28.45 12.47
C VAL A 79 -9.65 -29.07 12.93
N PHE A 80 -9.09 -28.55 14.02
CA PHE A 80 -7.88 -29.06 14.65
C PHE A 80 -8.16 -29.35 16.12
N ILE A 81 -7.61 -30.46 16.63
CA ILE A 81 -7.59 -30.77 18.06
C ILE A 81 -6.13 -30.79 18.49
N ASP A 82 -5.75 -29.89 19.40
CA ASP A 82 -4.37 -29.69 19.85
C ASP A 82 -3.36 -29.55 18.68
N GLY A 83 -3.79 -28.91 17.58
CA GLY A 83 -2.99 -28.68 16.38
C GLY A 83 -3.00 -29.82 15.34
N VAL A 84 -3.66 -30.95 15.62
CA VAL A 84 -3.82 -32.05 14.67
C VAL A 84 -5.12 -31.89 13.90
N GLN A 85 -5.04 -31.85 12.56
CA GLN A 85 -6.23 -31.74 11.71
C GLN A 85 -7.13 -32.97 11.87
N THR A 86 -8.42 -32.74 12.05
CA THR A 86 -9.45 -33.77 12.18
C THR A 86 -10.63 -33.48 11.26
N ILE A 87 -11.46 -34.50 11.03
CA ILE A 87 -12.67 -34.41 10.23
C ILE A 87 -13.86 -34.26 11.18
N TYR A 88 -14.78 -33.34 10.86
CA TYR A 88 -16.04 -33.19 11.56
C TYR A 88 -17.14 -34.01 10.90
N GLN A 89 -18.18 -34.37 11.65
CA GLN A 89 -19.32 -35.14 11.16
C GLN A 89 -20.31 -34.25 10.41
N THR A 90 -20.73 -33.15 11.02
CA THR A 90 -21.66 -32.18 10.42
C THR A 90 -21.26 -30.75 10.77
N ALA A 91 -21.63 -29.82 9.89
CA ALA A 91 -21.51 -28.39 10.10
C ALA A 91 -22.79 -27.74 9.56
N GLU A 92 -23.73 -27.44 10.47
CA GLU A 92 -25.09 -27.03 10.12
C GLU A 92 -25.45 -25.68 10.75
N THR A 93 -26.47 -25.02 10.22
CA THR A 93 -26.99 -23.78 10.79
C THR A 93 -27.90 -24.09 11.98
N ASN A 94 -27.59 -23.53 13.15
CA ASN A 94 -28.43 -23.68 14.34
C ASN A 94 -29.61 -22.69 14.36
N SER A 95 -30.47 -22.83 15.36
CA SER A 95 -31.67 -21.97 15.56
C SER A 95 -31.37 -20.49 15.78
N LYS A 96 -30.12 -20.12 16.06
CA LYS A 96 -29.66 -18.73 16.19
C LYS A 96 -29.02 -18.18 14.92
N GLY A 97 -29.03 -18.94 13.82
CA GLY A 97 -28.37 -18.57 12.57
C GLY A 97 -26.84 -18.64 12.63
N LEU A 98 -26.28 -19.42 13.54
CA LEU A 98 -24.83 -19.61 13.69
C LEU A 98 -24.42 -21.03 13.28
N THR A 99 -23.12 -21.27 13.11
CA THR A 99 -22.62 -22.62 12.77
C THR A 99 -22.58 -23.51 14.00
N HIS A 100 -23.17 -24.69 13.88
CA HIS A 100 -23.06 -25.80 14.80
C HIS A 100 -22.21 -26.89 14.17
N VAL A 101 -21.14 -27.30 14.85
CA VAL A 101 -20.20 -28.31 14.37
C VAL A 101 -20.23 -29.50 15.31
N GLU A 102 -20.43 -30.69 14.75
CA GLU A 102 -20.40 -31.96 15.47
C GLU A 102 -19.17 -32.77 15.06
N LEU A 103 -18.40 -33.26 16.03
CA LEU A 103 -17.22 -34.10 15.81
C LEU A 103 -17.56 -35.58 15.98
N TYR A 104 -16.88 -36.45 15.24
CA TYR A 104 -17.03 -37.91 15.37
C TYR A 104 -16.64 -38.45 16.75
N THR A 105 -15.71 -37.79 17.43
CA THR A 105 -15.17 -38.23 18.72
C THR A 105 -15.17 -37.09 19.71
N GLY A 106 -15.57 -37.38 20.95
CA GLY A 106 -15.53 -36.41 22.03
C GLY A 106 -14.10 -36.05 22.41
N VAL A 107 -13.88 -34.79 22.75
CA VAL A 107 -12.55 -34.30 23.17
C VAL A 107 -12.28 -34.58 24.64
N THR A 108 -11.00 -34.71 25.02
CA THR A 108 -10.62 -34.79 26.42
C THR A 108 -10.70 -33.41 27.07
N ALA A 109 -10.90 -33.36 28.39
CA ALA A 109 -10.97 -32.09 29.11
C ALA A 109 -9.69 -31.27 28.92
N GLY A 110 -9.85 -30.00 28.52
CA GLY A 110 -8.74 -29.06 28.39
C GLY A 110 -8.06 -29.03 27.01
N GLN A 111 -8.41 -29.93 26.08
CA GLN A 111 -7.92 -29.84 24.70
C GLN A 111 -8.42 -28.57 24.03
N VAL A 112 -7.60 -27.99 23.17
CA VAL A 112 -7.98 -26.83 22.37
C VAL A 112 -8.49 -27.34 21.02
N VAL A 113 -9.75 -27.02 20.73
CA VAL A 113 -10.36 -27.27 19.43
C VAL A 113 -10.34 -25.96 18.63
N SER A 114 -9.61 -25.95 17.52
CA SER A 114 -9.49 -24.80 16.64
C SER A 114 -10.33 -25.01 15.38
N PHE A 115 -11.10 -24.00 15.01
CA PHE A 115 -11.92 -23.96 13.80
C PHE A 115 -11.38 -22.87 12.88
N CYS A 116 -11.07 -23.22 11.64
CA CYS A 116 -10.48 -22.31 10.67
C CYS A 116 -11.24 -22.35 9.33
N SER A 117 -11.56 -21.18 8.80
CA SER A 117 -12.12 -20.97 7.46
C SER A 117 -11.40 -19.77 6.84
N TYR A 118 -10.90 -19.89 5.62
CA TYR A 118 -10.19 -18.79 4.95
C TYR A 118 -11.15 -17.74 4.36
N GLY A 119 -12.41 -18.10 4.18
CA GLY A 119 -13.45 -17.23 3.65
C GLY A 119 -13.32 -16.96 2.15
N GLU A 120 -14.42 -16.54 1.56
CA GLU A 120 -14.46 -16.08 0.17
C GLU A 120 -14.68 -14.56 0.14
N PRO A 121 -13.72 -13.77 -0.39
CA PRO A 121 -13.87 -12.31 -0.45
C PRO A 121 -15.11 -11.90 -1.25
N LEU A 122 -15.87 -10.93 -0.74
CA LEU A 122 -16.99 -10.34 -1.48
C LEU A 122 -16.47 -9.54 -2.67
N LEU A 123 -16.97 -9.81 -3.87
CA LEU A 123 -16.55 -9.11 -5.09
C LEU A 123 -17.68 -8.32 -5.73
N ASP A 124 -17.35 -7.14 -6.27
CA ASP A 124 -18.23 -6.39 -7.16
C ASP A 124 -18.49 -7.20 -8.45
N SER A 125 -19.76 -7.31 -8.83
CA SER A 125 -20.16 -8.16 -9.95
C SER A 125 -19.59 -7.72 -11.30
N ALA A 126 -19.38 -6.42 -11.52
CA ALA A 126 -18.89 -5.85 -12.77
C ALA A 126 -17.37 -5.77 -12.79
N TRP A 127 -16.77 -5.29 -11.69
CA TRP A 127 -15.33 -5.09 -11.58
C TRP A 127 -14.56 -6.35 -11.19
N LYS A 128 -15.24 -7.34 -10.58
CA LYS A 128 -14.63 -8.54 -9.97
C LYS A 128 -13.57 -8.20 -8.93
N ARG A 129 -13.82 -7.13 -8.18
CA ARG A 129 -12.90 -6.55 -7.19
C ARG A 129 -13.55 -6.49 -5.84
N PRO A 130 -12.79 -6.59 -4.74
CA PRO A 130 -13.36 -6.30 -3.43
C PRO A 130 -13.89 -4.85 -3.40
N PRO A 131 -15.07 -4.61 -2.80
CA PRO A 131 -15.58 -3.26 -2.62
C PRO A 131 -14.62 -2.45 -1.74
N VAL A 132 -14.66 -1.12 -1.85
CA VAL A 132 -13.76 -0.21 -1.13
C VAL A 132 -13.63 -0.62 0.35
N SER A 133 -12.42 -1.03 0.73
CA SER A 133 -12.08 -1.45 2.08
C SER A 133 -11.79 -0.23 2.97
N TRP A 134 -12.33 -0.18 4.17
CA TRP A 134 -11.82 0.72 5.20
C TRP A 134 -10.44 0.28 5.69
N THR A 135 -9.64 1.22 6.20
CA THR A 135 -8.40 0.89 6.91
C THR A 135 -8.74 0.03 8.12
N GLY A 136 -8.23 -1.21 8.14
CA GLY A 136 -8.42 -2.11 9.27
C GLY A 136 -7.60 -1.69 10.49
N ASP A 137 -8.06 -2.08 11.67
CA ASP A 137 -7.32 -1.91 12.92
C ASP A 137 -6.61 -3.22 13.24
N LEU A 138 -5.29 -3.20 13.47
CA LEU A 138 -4.56 -4.41 13.77
C LEU A 138 -5.12 -5.13 15.01
N PRO A 139 -5.11 -6.48 15.03
CA PRO A 139 -5.34 -7.24 16.24
C PRO A 139 -4.47 -6.75 17.40
N ARG A 140 -5.10 -6.45 18.54
CA ARG A 140 -4.43 -5.94 19.74
C ARG A 140 -4.78 -6.80 20.96
N ALA A 141 -3.79 -6.99 21.83
CA ALA A 141 -3.96 -7.50 23.19
C ALA A 141 -3.12 -6.66 24.18
N GLU A 142 -3.54 -6.59 25.44
CA GLU A 142 -2.76 -5.96 26.50
C GLU A 142 -2.06 -7.02 27.34
N LEU A 143 -0.80 -6.76 27.69
CA LEU A 143 -0.02 -7.63 28.56
C LEU A 143 -0.53 -7.57 30.00
N SER A 144 -0.51 -8.70 30.72
CA SER A 144 -0.87 -8.71 32.15
C SER A 144 0.06 -7.83 33.00
N ALA A 145 1.27 -7.56 32.51
CA ALA A 145 2.26 -6.72 33.18
C ALA A 145 2.54 -5.40 32.45
N ALA A 146 1.59 -4.88 31.66
CA ALA A 146 1.73 -3.73 30.78
C ALA A 146 2.52 -2.54 31.39
N THR A 147 2.18 -2.13 32.62
CA THR A 147 2.82 -0.99 33.32
C THR A 147 4.30 -1.22 33.68
N THR A 148 4.68 -2.48 33.81
CA THR A 148 6.04 -2.92 34.16
C THR A 148 6.77 -3.56 32.99
N TYR A 149 6.18 -3.56 31.79
CA TYR A 149 6.82 -4.09 30.59
C TYR A 149 8.16 -3.38 30.32
N PHE A 150 9.14 -4.16 29.89
CA PHE A 150 10.48 -3.68 29.60
C PHE A 150 10.98 -4.32 28.31
N TYR A 151 11.55 -3.48 27.44
CA TYR A 151 12.18 -3.88 26.20
C TYR A 151 13.42 -3.04 25.97
N ASP A 152 14.53 -3.71 25.68
CA ASP A 152 15.79 -3.07 25.29
C ASP A 152 16.36 -3.83 24.08
N PRO A 153 16.37 -3.22 22.87
CA PRO A 153 16.85 -3.86 21.65
C PRO A 153 18.35 -4.18 21.69
N PHE A 154 19.11 -3.56 22.59
CA PHE A 154 20.56 -3.75 22.71
C PHE A 154 20.93 -4.72 23.84
N SER A 155 19.97 -5.13 24.66
CA SER A 155 20.23 -6.06 25.76
C SER A 155 20.28 -7.50 25.28
N ARG A 156 21.41 -8.17 25.52
CA ARG A 156 21.51 -9.64 25.33
C ARG A 156 20.81 -10.43 26.43
N ASN A 157 20.51 -9.80 27.57
CA ASN A 157 19.98 -10.46 28.76
C ASN A 157 18.45 -10.35 28.88
N HIS A 158 17.84 -9.36 28.23
CA HIS A 158 16.39 -9.11 28.29
C HIS A 158 15.72 -9.44 26.95
N GLN A 159 15.80 -10.71 26.57
CA GLN A 159 15.24 -11.19 25.31
C GLN A 159 13.72 -11.33 25.40
N GLU A 160 13.04 -11.03 24.30
CA GLU A 160 11.60 -11.14 24.14
C GLU A 160 11.31 -12.09 22.98
N TYR A 161 10.32 -12.96 23.17
CA TYR A 161 9.91 -13.93 22.15
C TYR A 161 8.40 -14.07 22.10
N LEU A 162 7.85 -13.93 20.90
CA LEU A 162 6.45 -14.23 20.62
C LEU A 162 6.37 -15.41 19.64
N TYR A 163 5.60 -16.43 20.00
CA TYR A 163 5.38 -17.61 19.17
C TYR A 163 3.92 -17.72 18.76
N ALA A 164 3.68 -17.93 17.47
CA ALA A 164 2.37 -18.29 16.93
C ALA A 164 2.48 -19.68 16.29
N ALA A 165 1.62 -20.63 16.69
CA ALA A 165 1.67 -22.02 16.20
C ALA A 165 3.08 -22.65 16.22
N GLY A 166 3.87 -22.35 17.27
CA GLY A 166 5.24 -22.85 17.42
C GLY A 166 6.31 -22.12 16.59
N GLN A 167 5.93 -21.19 15.71
CA GLN A 167 6.87 -20.37 14.93
C GLN A 167 7.19 -19.06 15.65
N PRO A 168 8.48 -18.69 15.78
CA PRO A 168 8.85 -17.40 16.35
C PRO A 168 8.51 -16.26 15.37
N LEU A 169 7.84 -15.23 15.88
CA LEU A 169 7.60 -13.99 15.15
C LEU A 169 8.75 -13.00 15.36
N ARG A 170 8.97 -12.12 14.37
CA ARG A 170 10.02 -11.10 14.42
C ARG A 170 9.52 -9.81 15.06
N ARG A 171 10.18 -9.37 16.13
CA ARG A 171 9.90 -8.08 16.78
C ARG A 171 10.33 -6.91 15.88
N LEU A 172 9.42 -5.97 15.64
CA LEU A 172 9.73 -4.68 15.03
C LEU A 172 10.09 -3.67 16.09
N SER A 173 11.34 -3.20 16.12
CA SER A 173 11.74 -2.13 17.04
C SER A 173 11.33 -0.78 16.46
N ILE A 174 10.40 -0.09 17.13
CA ILE A 174 9.94 1.25 16.73
C ILE A 174 10.57 2.25 17.72
N PRO A 175 11.32 3.27 17.23
CA PRO A 175 12.01 4.22 18.09
C PRO A 175 11.07 4.96 19.04
N SER A 176 11.56 5.29 20.24
CA SER A 176 10.78 5.98 21.28
C SER A 176 10.26 7.34 20.82
N GLU A 177 11.00 8.02 19.94
CA GLU A 177 10.65 9.31 19.35
C GLU A 177 9.39 9.22 18.50
N VAL A 178 9.20 8.09 17.79
CA VAL A 178 7.99 7.84 16.99
C VAL A 178 6.77 7.66 17.89
N TRP A 179 6.97 7.16 19.11
CA TRP A 179 5.92 7.01 20.11
C TRP A 179 5.68 8.27 20.96
N GLY A 180 6.66 9.18 21.02
CA GLY A 180 6.74 10.24 22.03
C GLY A 180 5.47 11.09 22.15
N ASP A 181 4.85 11.41 21.01
CA ASP A 181 3.65 12.26 20.94
C ASP A 181 2.33 11.47 21.09
N THR A 182 2.40 10.16 21.32
CA THR A 182 1.23 9.25 21.30
C THR A 182 0.94 8.59 22.64
N MET A 183 1.71 8.90 23.68
CA MET A 183 1.54 8.30 25.01
C MET A 183 0.17 8.66 25.60
N GLY A 184 -0.72 7.66 25.67
CA GLY A 184 -2.09 7.81 26.18
C GLY A 184 -3.18 7.89 25.11
N ASP A 185 -2.82 8.02 23.83
CA ASP A 185 -3.76 8.00 22.71
C ASP A 185 -3.74 6.62 22.01
N ALA A 186 -4.77 5.81 22.30
CA ALA A 186 -4.91 4.48 21.72
C ALA A 186 -5.05 4.49 20.19
N ALA A 187 -5.64 5.53 19.59
CA ALA A 187 -5.81 5.63 18.14
C ALA A 187 -4.48 5.97 17.47
N ALA A 188 -3.71 6.90 18.04
CA ALA A 188 -2.39 7.26 17.54
C ALA A 188 -1.39 6.10 17.64
N VAL A 189 -1.38 5.37 18.76
CA VAL A 189 -0.57 4.16 18.94
C VAL A 189 -0.92 3.08 17.90
N THR A 190 -2.22 2.85 17.69
CA THR A 190 -2.71 1.88 16.69
C THR A 190 -2.27 2.29 15.28
N LYS A 191 -2.36 3.57 14.93
CA LYS A 191 -1.93 4.08 13.62
C LYS A 191 -0.43 3.87 13.36
N ILE A 192 0.42 4.09 14.37
CA ILE A 192 1.86 3.82 14.28
C ILE A 192 2.11 2.33 14.07
N ALA A 193 1.48 1.48 14.89
CA ALA A 193 1.61 0.03 14.79
C ALA A 193 1.13 -0.50 13.43
N THR A 194 -0.03 -0.03 12.94
CA THR A 194 -0.57 -0.38 11.62
C THR A 194 0.37 0.02 10.49
N LYS A 195 0.93 1.23 10.54
CA LYS A 195 1.94 1.67 9.55
C LYS A 195 3.20 0.81 9.62
N ALA A 196 3.65 0.47 10.82
CA ALA A 196 4.85 -0.31 11.00
C ALA A 196 4.66 -1.74 10.52
N ILE A 197 3.68 -2.49 11.02
CA ILE A 197 3.48 -3.91 10.64
C ILE A 197 3.06 -4.03 9.18
N GLY A 198 2.15 -3.17 8.71
CA GLY A 198 1.59 -3.23 7.36
C GLY A 198 0.87 -4.56 7.13
N TYR A 199 1.22 -5.24 6.03
CA TYR A 199 0.66 -6.55 5.65
C TYR A 199 1.63 -7.71 5.85
N ARG A 200 2.67 -7.52 6.66
CA ARG A 200 3.62 -8.60 7.00
C ARG A 200 2.95 -9.60 7.93
N THR A 201 3.21 -10.88 7.73
CA THR A 201 2.51 -11.99 8.41
C THR A 201 3.32 -12.63 9.53
N ASP A 202 4.61 -12.30 9.63
CA ASP A 202 5.63 -12.94 10.48
C ASP A 202 6.24 -11.99 11.53
N VAL A 203 5.64 -10.82 11.72
CA VAL A 203 6.17 -9.76 12.59
C VAL A 203 5.22 -9.42 13.73
N TYR A 204 5.71 -8.75 14.75
CA TYR A 204 4.86 -8.14 15.78
C TYR A 204 5.51 -6.87 16.35
N CYS A 205 4.72 -6.03 17.03
CA CYS A 205 5.27 -4.93 17.82
C CYS A 205 4.53 -4.79 19.15
N VAL A 206 5.24 -4.25 20.15
CA VAL A 206 4.69 -3.90 21.46
C VAL A 206 4.89 -2.41 21.67
N SER A 207 3.82 -1.72 22.06
CA SER A 207 3.88 -0.29 22.40
C SER A 207 4.55 -0.07 23.77
N PRO A 208 5.03 1.15 24.07
CA PRO A 208 5.55 1.49 25.39
C PRO A 208 4.56 1.24 26.55
N GLY A 209 3.26 1.27 26.26
CA GLY A 209 2.18 0.96 27.21
C GLY A 209 1.88 -0.53 27.36
N GLY A 210 2.64 -1.44 26.74
CA GLY A 210 2.45 -2.88 26.86
C GLY A 210 1.28 -3.44 26.05
N SER A 211 0.88 -2.77 24.96
CA SER A 211 -0.06 -3.33 23.99
C SER A 211 0.69 -4.09 22.89
N VAL A 212 0.37 -5.37 22.71
CA VAL A 212 0.91 -6.21 21.64
C VAL A 212 0.02 -6.09 20.42
N PHE A 213 0.63 -5.80 19.28
CA PHE A 213 -0.03 -5.76 17.97
C PHE A 213 0.46 -6.91 17.11
N LEU A 214 -0.48 -7.63 16.53
CA LEU A 214 -0.25 -8.76 15.65
C LEU A 214 -0.76 -8.48 14.23
N PRO A 215 -0.19 -9.14 13.20
CA PRO A 215 -0.72 -9.16 11.84
C PRO A 215 -2.15 -9.66 11.75
N PHE A 216 -2.88 -9.24 10.71
CA PHE A 216 -4.28 -9.63 10.50
C PHE A 216 -4.51 -11.15 10.35
N ASN A 217 -3.54 -11.90 9.82
CA ASN A 217 -3.61 -13.35 9.72
C ASN A 217 -3.57 -14.06 11.09
N LEU A 218 -3.16 -13.36 12.15
CA LEU A 218 -3.13 -13.87 13.52
C LEU A 218 -4.29 -13.33 14.38
N ASN A 219 -5.32 -12.74 13.75
CA ASN A 219 -6.51 -12.27 14.45
C ASN A 219 -7.22 -13.44 15.13
N GLY A 220 -7.32 -13.40 16.46
CA GLY A 220 -7.95 -14.47 17.25
C GLY A 220 -7.06 -15.70 17.50
N VAL A 221 -5.82 -15.71 17.01
CA VAL A 221 -4.86 -16.80 17.26
C VAL A 221 -4.21 -16.63 18.63
N THR A 222 -4.24 -17.68 19.46
CA THR A 222 -3.50 -17.66 20.72
C THR A 222 -2.01 -17.78 20.46
N CYS A 223 -1.24 -16.80 20.91
CA CYS A 223 0.20 -16.73 20.80
C CYS A 223 0.84 -16.83 22.18
N LYS A 224 1.99 -17.50 22.28
CA LYS A 224 2.74 -17.59 23.53
C LYS A 224 3.79 -16.49 23.59
N PHE A 225 3.67 -15.60 24.57
CA PHE A 225 4.57 -14.46 24.71
C PHE A 225 5.46 -14.59 25.94
N ASN A 226 6.76 -14.40 25.74
CA ASN A 226 7.79 -14.46 26.76
C ASN A 226 8.53 -13.13 26.78
N TYR A 227 8.54 -12.45 27.93
CA TYR A 227 9.08 -11.10 28.03
C TYR A 227 9.59 -10.78 29.43
N TRP A 228 10.40 -9.72 29.52
CA TRP A 228 10.94 -9.22 30.78
C TRP A 228 10.15 -8.03 31.29
N THR A 229 10.14 -7.88 32.61
CA THR A 229 9.58 -6.71 33.29
C THR A 229 10.70 -5.86 33.87
N LYS A 230 10.43 -4.57 34.14
CA LYS A 230 11.36 -3.62 34.79
C LYS A 230 11.90 -4.12 36.14
N ASN A 231 11.23 -5.09 36.75
CA ASN A 231 11.63 -5.72 38.00
C ASN A 231 12.53 -6.95 37.80
N ASN A 232 13.11 -7.13 36.60
CA ASN A 232 13.91 -8.30 36.20
C ASN A 232 13.19 -9.64 36.42
N LYS A 233 11.87 -9.67 36.25
CA LYS A 233 11.09 -10.91 36.23
C LYS A 233 10.75 -11.29 34.81
N PHE A 234 11.13 -12.52 34.44
CA PHE A 234 10.70 -13.16 33.20
C PHE A 234 9.27 -13.66 33.35
N LYS A 235 8.42 -13.35 32.37
CA LYS A 235 7.02 -13.77 32.31
C LYS A 235 6.76 -14.55 31.03
N SER A 236 5.91 -15.56 31.12
CA SER A 236 5.31 -16.27 29.99
C SER A 236 3.80 -16.19 30.15
N GLU A 237 3.10 -15.73 29.13
CA GLU A 237 1.64 -15.70 29.09
C GLU A 237 1.09 -16.01 27.69
N ASP A 238 -0.13 -16.52 27.64
CA ASP A 238 -0.88 -16.73 26.41
C ASP A 238 -1.63 -15.44 26.08
N ILE A 239 -1.40 -14.89 24.89
CA ILE A 239 -2.06 -13.67 24.40
C ILE A 239 -2.95 -14.02 23.21
N LYS A 240 -4.19 -13.52 23.21
CA LYS A 240 -5.11 -13.62 22.07
C LYS A 240 -5.45 -12.21 21.61
N ALA A 241 -4.75 -11.73 20.59
CA ALA A 241 -4.99 -10.40 20.03
C ALA A 241 -6.19 -10.46 19.07
N THR A 242 -7.09 -9.49 19.16
CA THR A 242 -8.32 -9.46 18.35
C THR A 242 -8.59 -8.09 17.76
N THR A 243 -9.25 -8.07 16.61
CA THR A 243 -9.86 -6.88 16.00
C THR A 243 -11.21 -7.24 15.40
N LEU A 244 -12.15 -6.29 15.45
CA LEU A 244 -13.44 -6.40 14.77
C LEU A 244 -13.38 -5.88 13.32
N LYS A 245 -12.27 -5.25 12.93
CA LYS A 245 -12.10 -4.62 11.63
C LYS A 245 -10.79 -5.10 10.97
N PRO A 246 -10.63 -6.41 10.69
CA PRO A 246 -9.44 -6.88 10.01
C PRO A 246 -9.39 -6.35 8.57
N ALA A 247 -8.19 -6.17 8.01
CA ALA A 247 -7.99 -5.85 6.60
C ALA A 247 -6.91 -6.76 6.01
N TYR A 248 -7.29 -7.60 5.04
CA TYR A 248 -6.42 -8.61 4.46
C TYR A 248 -5.82 -8.12 3.12
N ASN A 249 -4.60 -8.56 2.82
CA ASN A 249 -3.86 -8.27 1.57
C ASN A 249 -3.04 -9.50 1.15
N ASN A 250 -3.70 -10.65 1.09
CA ASN A 250 -3.14 -11.96 0.77
C ASN A 250 -3.78 -12.59 -0.49
N CYS A 251 -4.66 -11.85 -1.18
CA CYS A 251 -5.19 -12.22 -2.49
C CYS A 251 -4.73 -11.23 -3.57
N PHE A 252 -4.47 -11.77 -4.76
CA PHE A 252 -4.08 -11.02 -5.95
C PHE A 252 -5.30 -10.49 -6.73
N PHE A 253 -6.38 -11.28 -6.77
CA PHE A 253 -7.59 -11.09 -7.57
C PHE A 253 -7.32 -11.12 -9.10
N PRO A 254 -6.94 -12.28 -9.67
CA PRO A 254 -6.53 -12.38 -11.08
C PRO A 254 -7.62 -11.99 -12.09
N ASN A 255 -8.90 -12.09 -11.69
CA ASN A 255 -10.03 -11.72 -12.54
C ASN A 255 -10.49 -10.26 -12.38
N ALA A 256 -9.85 -9.49 -11.49
CA ALA A 256 -10.17 -8.09 -11.27
C ALA A 256 -9.90 -7.25 -12.52
N ILE A 257 -10.84 -6.37 -12.87
CA ILE A 257 -10.62 -5.38 -13.92
C ILE A 257 -9.67 -4.31 -13.39
N ILE A 258 -8.54 -4.12 -14.08
CA ILE A 258 -7.57 -3.09 -13.74
C ILE A 258 -8.14 -1.70 -14.00
N GLN A 259 -7.98 -0.80 -13.04
CA GLN A 259 -8.31 0.61 -13.24
C GLN A 259 -7.18 1.33 -13.99
N ARG A 260 -7.51 2.37 -14.75
CA ARG A 260 -6.54 3.17 -15.50
C ARG A 260 -5.45 3.73 -14.60
N GLY A 261 -5.81 4.21 -13.40
CA GLY A 261 -4.87 4.71 -12.40
C GLY A 261 -3.88 3.67 -11.92
N GLU A 262 -4.33 2.42 -11.73
CA GLU A 262 -3.46 1.31 -11.33
C GLU A 262 -2.50 0.91 -12.44
N ALA A 263 -3.00 0.82 -13.68
CA ALA A 263 -2.17 0.49 -14.84
C ALA A 263 -1.04 1.51 -15.02
N PHE A 264 -1.35 2.80 -14.89
CA PHE A 264 -0.34 3.86 -15.02
C PHE A 264 0.57 3.96 -13.79
N HIS A 265 0.08 3.63 -12.60
CA HIS A 265 0.95 3.48 -11.43
C HIS A 265 1.98 2.35 -11.61
N LEU A 266 1.55 1.20 -12.16
CA LEU A 266 2.44 0.08 -12.49
C LEU A 266 3.48 0.47 -13.55
N ILE A 267 3.06 1.17 -14.62
CA ILE A 267 3.99 1.66 -15.64
C ILE A 267 4.95 2.71 -15.09
N ASN A 268 4.52 3.57 -14.16
CA ASN A 268 5.43 4.50 -13.51
C ASN A 268 6.49 3.78 -12.66
N LYS A 269 6.11 2.70 -11.94
CA LYS A 269 7.08 1.84 -11.24
C LYS A 269 8.09 1.25 -12.22
N LEU A 270 7.61 0.74 -13.36
CA LEU A 270 8.48 0.23 -14.41
C LEU A 270 9.42 1.31 -14.95
N ARG A 271 8.89 2.51 -15.24
CA ARG A 271 9.66 3.68 -15.66
C ARG A 271 10.82 3.97 -14.68
N LYS A 272 10.56 3.96 -13.37
CA LYS A 272 11.60 4.17 -12.35
C LYS A 272 12.70 3.10 -12.42
N VAL A 273 12.33 1.83 -12.62
CA VAL A 273 13.29 0.73 -12.84
C VAL A 273 14.14 0.96 -14.10
N PHE A 274 13.55 1.46 -15.19
CA PHE A 274 14.29 1.75 -16.41
C PHE A 274 15.33 2.87 -16.20
N TYR A 275 14.95 3.98 -15.56
CA TYR A 275 15.91 5.03 -15.21
C TYR A 275 17.05 4.48 -14.34
N ALA A 276 16.73 3.77 -13.27
CA ALA A 276 17.74 3.19 -12.37
C ALA A 276 18.70 2.22 -13.08
N ARG A 277 18.22 1.48 -14.09
CA ARG A 277 19.02 0.46 -14.77
C ARG A 277 19.83 0.98 -15.96
N PHE A 278 19.31 1.99 -16.66
CA PHE A 278 19.87 2.44 -17.93
C PHE A 278 20.44 3.86 -17.88
N THR A 279 20.29 4.58 -16.77
CA THR A 279 20.84 5.92 -16.59
C THR A 279 21.45 6.07 -15.20
N ASP A 280 22.42 6.97 -15.06
CA ASP A 280 22.97 7.39 -13.76
C ASP A 280 22.06 8.42 -13.06
N MET A 281 20.83 8.62 -13.56
CA MET A 281 19.90 9.64 -13.08
C MET A 281 18.67 8.97 -12.45
N GLU A 282 18.17 9.56 -11.36
CA GLU A 282 16.87 9.15 -10.82
C GLU A 282 15.75 9.48 -11.82
N ALA A 283 14.62 8.77 -11.75
CA ALA A 283 13.48 9.11 -12.58
C ALA A 283 12.90 10.49 -12.16
N PRO A 284 12.53 11.36 -13.12
CA PRO A 284 11.84 12.61 -12.81
C PRO A 284 10.59 12.38 -11.95
N THR A 285 10.48 13.17 -10.89
CA THR A 285 9.31 13.19 -9.99
C THR A 285 8.58 14.53 -10.08
N THR A 286 7.58 14.74 -9.21
CA THR A 286 6.91 16.05 -9.08
C THR A 286 7.79 17.12 -8.45
N GLU A 287 8.92 16.75 -7.85
CA GLU A 287 9.86 17.66 -7.22
C GLU A 287 11.20 17.66 -7.96
N ILE A 288 11.70 18.86 -8.24
CA ILE A 288 13.08 19.10 -8.61
C ILE A 288 13.75 19.67 -7.35
N ASN A 289 14.71 18.95 -6.79
CA ASN A 289 15.57 19.42 -5.71
C ASN A 289 17.00 18.99 -6.00
N GLN A 290 17.72 19.83 -6.73
CA GLN A 290 19.02 19.48 -7.31
C GLN A 290 20.10 20.46 -6.88
N PRO A 291 20.94 20.09 -5.90
CA PRO A 291 22.21 20.76 -5.66
C PRO A 291 23.23 20.32 -6.72
N ILE A 292 23.79 21.28 -7.45
CA ILE A 292 24.83 21.05 -8.46
C ILE A 292 26.07 21.85 -8.05
N THR A 293 27.19 21.15 -7.87
CA THR A 293 28.49 21.79 -7.73
C THR A 293 29.00 22.20 -9.11
N ALA A 294 29.20 23.50 -9.31
CA ALA A 294 29.64 24.05 -10.56
C ALA A 294 31.12 23.74 -10.84
N PHE A 295 31.44 23.49 -12.12
CA PHE A 295 32.81 23.47 -12.62
C PHE A 295 33.25 24.87 -13.03
N GLN A 296 34.56 25.09 -13.14
CA GLN A 296 35.12 26.37 -13.53
C GLN A 296 34.54 26.86 -14.88
N GLY A 297 33.90 28.03 -14.86
CA GLY A 297 33.31 28.63 -16.06
C GLY A 297 31.92 28.12 -16.42
N GLN A 298 31.33 27.24 -15.63
CA GLN A 298 30.00 26.70 -15.92
C GLN A 298 28.93 27.79 -15.87
N ARG A 299 28.07 27.80 -16.89
CA ARG A 299 26.95 28.75 -17.03
C ARG A 299 25.62 28.07 -17.32
N VAL A 300 25.68 26.86 -17.86
CA VAL A 300 24.52 26.09 -18.29
C VAL A 300 24.32 24.96 -17.30
N PHE A 301 23.11 24.86 -16.79
CA PHE A 301 22.67 23.81 -15.89
C PHE A 301 21.49 23.11 -16.54
N ARG A 302 21.60 21.78 -16.68
CA ARG A 302 20.52 20.91 -17.13
C ARG A 302 19.98 20.17 -15.92
N LEU A 303 18.67 20.28 -15.72
CA LEU A 303 17.97 19.72 -14.58
C LEU A 303 17.34 18.39 -14.95
N ASN A 304 17.27 17.49 -13.97
CA ASN A 304 16.54 16.24 -14.10
C ASN A 304 15.07 16.46 -13.74
N GLY A 305 14.22 16.63 -14.75
CA GLY A 305 12.80 16.93 -14.61
C GLY A 305 12.40 18.21 -15.32
N ASN A 306 11.09 18.40 -15.51
CA ASN A 306 10.53 19.56 -16.19
C ASN A 306 9.97 20.58 -15.21
N TYR A 307 10.22 21.86 -15.49
CA TYR A 307 9.56 23.00 -14.87
C TYR A 307 9.01 23.92 -15.97
N PRO A 308 7.97 24.72 -15.68
CA PRO A 308 7.39 25.59 -16.70
C PRO A 308 8.27 26.81 -16.94
N ALA A 309 9.10 26.75 -17.99
CA ALA A 309 10.03 27.82 -18.34
C ALA A 309 9.31 29.15 -18.63
N GLY A 310 9.92 30.26 -18.20
CA GLY A 310 9.39 31.61 -18.33
C GLY A 310 8.32 31.99 -17.30
N LYS A 311 7.80 31.03 -16.51
CA LYS A 311 6.82 31.31 -15.44
C LYS A 311 7.46 31.70 -14.10
N LYS A 312 8.80 31.72 -14.01
CA LYS A 312 9.56 32.06 -12.80
C LYS A 312 9.14 31.24 -11.55
N LYS A 313 8.77 29.98 -11.77
CA LYS A 313 8.41 29.05 -10.69
C LYS A 313 9.62 28.31 -10.11
N LEU A 314 10.76 28.35 -10.79
CA LEU A 314 11.99 27.74 -10.35
C LEU A 314 12.65 28.62 -9.29
N LYS A 315 12.81 28.08 -8.08
CA LYS A 315 13.58 28.73 -7.02
C LYS A 315 15.03 28.31 -7.15
N ILE A 316 15.92 29.29 -7.30
CA ILE A 316 17.36 29.06 -7.41
C ILE A 316 18.02 29.63 -6.17
N THR A 317 18.89 28.85 -5.53
CA THR A 317 19.73 29.30 -4.42
C THR A 317 21.18 29.05 -4.79
N VAL A 318 22.04 30.03 -4.57
CA VAL A 318 23.47 29.93 -4.87
C VAL A 318 24.24 30.09 -3.57
N LYS A 319 25.24 29.23 -3.39
CA LYS A 319 26.20 29.29 -2.29
C LYS A 319 27.61 29.30 -2.89
N PHE A 320 28.28 30.43 -2.78
CA PHE A 320 29.63 30.58 -3.32
C PHE A 320 30.66 30.00 -2.35
N LYS A 321 31.70 29.37 -2.90
CA LYS A 321 32.74 28.68 -2.12
C LYS A 321 33.53 29.62 -1.19
N ASP A 322 33.82 30.83 -1.67
CA ASP A 322 34.70 31.80 -1.00
C ASP A 322 33.95 32.82 -0.11
N GLU A 323 32.67 32.61 0.16
CA GLU A 323 31.86 33.57 0.92
C GLU A 323 32.03 33.48 2.44
N LYS A 324 32.20 34.65 3.08
CA LYS A 324 32.03 34.83 4.52
C LYS A 324 30.53 34.84 4.85
N LYS A 325 30.13 34.12 5.89
CA LYS A 325 28.75 33.83 6.35
C LYS A 325 27.75 35.01 6.51
N ASP A 326 28.16 36.25 6.29
CA ASP A 326 27.40 37.45 6.66
C ASP A 326 26.75 38.20 5.49
N ASN A 327 26.94 37.76 4.24
CA ASN A 327 26.25 38.33 3.07
C ASN A 327 25.25 37.30 2.51
N VAL A 328 24.00 37.71 2.32
CA VAL A 328 23.01 36.93 1.54
C VAL A 328 23.24 37.29 0.08
N PRO A 329 23.85 36.43 -0.76
CA PRO A 329 24.06 36.77 -2.16
C PRO A 329 22.72 36.87 -2.90
N GLU A 330 22.57 37.91 -3.70
CA GLU A 330 21.52 37.95 -4.71
C GLU A 330 21.79 36.86 -5.76
N THR A 331 20.75 36.10 -6.12
CA THR A 331 20.84 35.10 -7.18
C THR A 331 21.26 35.78 -8.47
N PRO A 332 22.35 35.34 -9.13
CA PRO A 332 22.79 35.94 -10.38
C PRO A 332 21.70 35.90 -11.44
N ALA A 333 21.67 36.90 -12.32
CA ALA A 333 20.71 36.94 -13.41
C ALA A 333 20.84 35.68 -14.30
N TYR A 334 19.70 35.07 -14.60
CA TYR A 334 19.59 33.84 -15.39
C TYR A 334 18.45 33.93 -16.40
N SER A 335 18.47 33.01 -17.35
CA SER A 335 17.44 32.78 -18.35
C SER A 335 17.06 31.30 -18.37
N GLU A 336 15.76 31.03 -18.43
CA GLU A 336 15.20 29.68 -18.62
C GLU A 336 15.05 29.47 -20.13
N ILE A 337 15.90 28.62 -20.73
CA ILE A 337 15.93 28.42 -22.19
C ILE A 337 14.81 27.47 -22.62
N ASP A 338 14.61 26.42 -21.84
CA ASP A 338 13.56 25.43 -22.00
C ASP A 338 13.17 24.89 -20.61
N ASN A 339 12.28 23.90 -20.59
CA ASN A 339 11.72 23.34 -19.36
C ASN A 339 12.72 22.55 -18.50
N HIS A 340 13.97 22.40 -18.92
CA HIS A 340 15.00 21.67 -18.18
C HIS A 340 16.38 22.38 -18.19
N THR A 341 16.54 23.52 -18.86
CA THR A 341 17.82 24.19 -19.04
C THR A 341 17.79 25.64 -18.54
N VAL A 342 18.67 25.93 -17.58
CA VAL A 342 18.93 27.27 -17.05
C VAL A 342 20.30 27.76 -17.50
N VAL A 343 20.37 29.00 -17.99
CA VAL A 343 21.62 29.66 -18.38
C VAL A 343 21.81 30.94 -17.60
N PHE A 344 22.92 31.02 -16.87
CA PHE A 344 23.31 32.21 -16.13
C PHE A 344 24.09 33.20 -17.00
N ASN A 345 23.87 34.48 -16.73
CA ASN A 345 24.55 35.57 -17.43
C ASN A 345 26.03 35.64 -17.07
N GLN A 346 26.41 35.14 -15.89
CA GLN A 346 27.79 35.07 -15.42
C GLN A 346 28.25 33.62 -15.20
N PRO A 347 29.55 33.32 -15.38
CA PRO A 347 30.14 32.02 -15.07
C PRO A 347 30.31 31.80 -13.56
N PHE A 348 30.18 30.54 -13.13
CA PHE A 348 30.50 30.09 -11.77
C PHE A 348 31.95 29.62 -11.64
N SER A 349 32.46 29.65 -10.41
CA SER A 349 33.78 29.12 -10.07
C SER A 349 33.69 27.66 -9.63
N GLU A 350 34.80 26.94 -9.73
CA GLU A 350 34.85 25.55 -9.30
C GLU A 350 34.56 25.40 -7.79
N GLY A 351 33.50 24.66 -7.47
CA GLY A 351 33.07 24.38 -6.11
C GLY A 351 31.94 25.29 -5.59
N ASP A 352 31.44 26.24 -6.40
CA ASP A 352 30.19 26.93 -6.10
C ASP A 352 29.02 25.94 -6.16
N GLU A 353 28.04 26.08 -5.28
CA GLU A 353 26.88 25.19 -5.20
C GLU A 353 25.62 25.95 -5.64
N VAL A 354 24.94 25.42 -6.66
CA VAL A 354 23.67 25.97 -7.16
C VAL A 354 22.58 24.96 -6.91
N THR A 355 21.60 25.32 -6.08
CA THR A 355 20.44 24.49 -5.78
C THR A 355 19.24 24.98 -6.57
N PHE A 356 18.63 24.08 -7.32
CA PHE A 356 17.38 24.30 -8.05
C PHE A 356 16.23 23.61 -7.33
N TYR A 357 15.17 24.35 -7.03
CA TYR A 357 13.97 23.85 -6.38
C TYR A 357 12.70 24.19 -7.16
N TYR A 358 11.90 23.19 -7.49
CA TYR A 358 10.57 23.34 -8.07
C TYR A 358 9.66 22.21 -7.58
N LEU A 359 8.42 22.53 -7.21
CA LEU A 359 7.40 21.55 -6.84
C LEU A 359 6.18 21.71 -7.76
N LYS A 360 5.79 20.61 -8.40
CA LYS A 360 4.62 20.54 -9.27
C LYS A 360 3.37 20.23 -8.46
N ASP A 361 2.69 21.30 -8.02
CA ASP A 361 1.45 21.17 -7.23
C ASP A 361 0.20 20.87 -8.09
N LEU A 362 0.17 21.35 -9.33
CA LEU A 362 -0.97 21.23 -10.24
C LEU A 362 -0.52 20.77 -11.62
N SER A 363 -1.30 19.89 -12.23
CA SER A 363 -1.10 19.48 -13.61
C SER A 363 -1.48 20.62 -14.57
N GLU A 364 -0.73 20.75 -15.66
CA GLU A 364 -1.05 21.69 -16.74
C GLU A 364 -1.93 21.02 -17.83
N ARG A 365 -2.02 19.68 -17.82
CA ARG A 365 -2.69 18.88 -18.86
C ARG A 365 -3.96 18.19 -18.40
N PHE A 366 -4.10 17.91 -17.11
CA PHE A 366 -5.21 17.13 -16.56
C PHE A 366 -5.93 17.89 -15.46
N ALA A 367 -7.24 18.08 -15.63
CA ALA A 367 -8.07 18.82 -14.71
C ALA A 367 -8.35 18.09 -13.38
N ASP A 368 -8.00 16.80 -13.23
CA ASP A 368 -8.19 16.02 -11.99
C ASP A 368 -6.88 15.73 -11.23
N ILE A 369 -5.73 16.20 -11.72
CA ILE A 369 -4.42 15.93 -11.13
C ILE A 369 -3.91 17.15 -10.33
N GLY A 370 -3.33 16.91 -9.15
CA GLY A 370 -2.83 17.96 -8.25
C GLY A 370 -3.90 18.64 -7.38
N LYS A 371 -5.18 18.25 -7.52
CA LYS A 371 -6.28 18.75 -6.69
C LYS A 371 -7.31 17.67 -6.37
N ALA A 372 -8.15 17.94 -5.38
CA ALA A 372 -9.32 17.12 -5.10
C ALA A 372 -10.28 17.18 -6.30
N SER A 373 -10.89 16.05 -6.64
CA SER A 373 -11.83 15.92 -7.75
C SER A 373 -12.93 14.93 -7.37
N ALA A 374 -13.99 14.86 -8.16
CA ALA A 374 -15.06 13.91 -7.95
C ALA A 374 -15.53 13.30 -9.26
N ILE A 375 -16.11 12.10 -9.13
CA ILE A 375 -16.76 11.39 -10.22
C ILE A 375 -18.22 11.13 -9.81
N TYR A 376 -19.16 11.30 -10.73
CA TYR A 376 -20.57 10.98 -10.53
C TYR A 376 -20.96 9.76 -11.39
N TYR A 377 -21.27 8.64 -10.76
CA TYR A 377 -21.73 7.43 -11.43
C TYR A 377 -23.22 7.56 -11.79
N GLN A 378 -23.51 7.75 -13.08
CA GLN A 378 -24.85 8.03 -13.59
C GLN A 378 -25.87 6.95 -13.19
N THR A 379 -25.52 5.67 -13.32
CA THR A 379 -26.45 4.55 -13.08
C THR A 379 -26.66 4.30 -11.58
N LYS A 380 -25.63 4.53 -10.76
CA LYS A 380 -25.71 4.38 -9.29
C LYS A 380 -26.26 5.60 -8.58
N GLY A 381 -26.30 6.76 -9.25
CA GLY A 381 -26.66 8.04 -8.64
C GLY A 381 -25.68 8.45 -7.54
N GLU A 382 -24.42 8.00 -7.62
CA GLU A 382 -23.43 8.10 -6.55
C GLU A 382 -22.30 9.06 -6.93
N ARG A 383 -21.99 10.00 -6.04
CA ARG A 383 -20.82 10.88 -6.17
C ARG A 383 -19.67 10.35 -5.32
N VAL A 384 -18.54 10.07 -5.95
CA VAL A 384 -17.33 9.56 -5.31
C VAL A 384 -16.23 10.61 -5.34
N GLU A 385 -15.80 11.03 -4.15
CA GLU A 385 -14.70 11.97 -3.95
C GLU A 385 -13.34 11.30 -4.16
N GLN A 386 -12.40 12.05 -4.71
CA GLN A 386 -11.03 11.64 -4.93
C GLN A 386 -10.08 12.66 -4.30
N SER A 387 -9.28 12.18 -3.35
CA SER A 387 -8.22 12.98 -2.75
C SER A 387 -7.25 13.50 -3.80
N LYS A 388 -6.65 14.67 -3.53
CA LYS A 388 -5.51 15.18 -4.32
C LYS A 388 -4.31 14.23 -4.24
N ASP A 389 -4.16 13.55 -3.11
CA ASP A 389 -3.02 12.69 -2.77
C ASP A 389 -3.27 11.21 -3.13
N ALA A 390 -4.23 10.93 -4.02
CA ALA A 390 -4.46 9.56 -4.48
C ALA A 390 -3.19 9.02 -5.18
N PHE A 391 -2.81 7.78 -4.88
CA PHE A 391 -1.54 7.18 -5.35
C PHE A 391 -1.33 7.27 -6.87
N TRP A 392 -2.41 7.11 -7.65
CA TRP A 392 -2.36 7.19 -9.10
C TRP A 392 -2.23 8.62 -9.60
N LYS A 393 -2.73 9.63 -8.88
CA LYS A 393 -2.58 11.04 -9.25
C LYS A 393 -1.13 11.48 -9.15
N ILE A 394 -0.45 11.04 -8.10
CA ILE A 394 0.99 11.27 -7.92
C ILE A 394 1.75 10.62 -9.09
N ALA A 395 1.51 9.34 -9.37
CA ALA A 395 2.18 8.63 -10.47
C ALA A 395 1.94 9.28 -11.85
N VAL A 396 0.71 9.75 -12.11
CA VAL A 396 0.37 10.46 -13.35
C VAL A 396 1.08 11.81 -13.41
N SER A 397 1.13 12.55 -12.31
CA SER A 397 1.84 13.84 -12.22
C SER A 397 3.34 13.68 -12.51
N GLU A 398 3.97 12.63 -11.95
CA GLU A 398 5.39 12.32 -12.21
C GLU A 398 5.66 11.95 -13.68
N MET A 399 4.69 11.36 -14.38
CA MET A 399 4.82 10.95 -15.80
C MET A 399 4.30 11.98 -16.80
N GLU A 400 3.59 13.02 -16.35
CA GLU A 400 2.91 13.99 -17.21
C GLU A 400 3.85 14.68 -18.20
N ASP A 401 5.08 14.86 -17.75
CA ASP A 401 6.15 15.60 -18.42
C ASP A 401 7.06 14.72 -19.28
N GLU A 402 6.83 13.40 -19.28
CA GLU A 402 7.52 12.50 -20.19
C GLU A 402 6.96 12.67 -21.61
N THR A 403 7.84 13.02 -22.55
CA THR A 403 7.48 13.24 -23.95
C THR A 403 8.36 12.42 -24.88
N PHE A 404 7.86 12.19 -26.08
CA PHE A 404 8.65 11.68 -27.22
C PHE A 404 9.53 12.81 -27.78
N ALA A 405 10.44 12.46 -28.70
CA ALA A 405 11.31 13.44 -29.37
C ALA A 405 10.54 14.52 -30.17
N ASN A 406 9.30 14.25 -30.55
CA ASN A 406 8.41 15.19 -31.23
C ASN A 406 7.58 16.07 -30.26
N ASN A 407 7.88 16.02 -28.96
CA ASN A 407 7.15 16.67 -27.87
C ASN A 407 5.72 16.14 -27.63
N ASP A 408 5.31 15.04 -28.26
CA ASP A 408 4.05 14.40 -27.89
C ASP A 408 4.17 13.83 -26.47
N PRO A 409 3.13 13.96 -25.64
CA PRO A 409 3.17 13.46 -24.27
C PRO A 409 3.02 11.94 -24.21
N LEU A 410 3.75 11.26 -23.33
CA LEU A 410 3.64 9.81 -23.12
C LEU A 410 2.20 9.41 -22.76
N ILE A 411 1.62 10.10 -21.78
CA ILE A 411 0.30 9.81 -21.22
C ILE A 411 -0.75 10.75 -21.79
N ASN A 412 -1.94 10.23 -22.13
CA ASN A 412 -3.06 11.02 -22.67
C ASN A 412 -4.26 11.00 -21.72
N GLY A 413 -5.07 12.05 -21.78
CA GLY A 413 -6.30 12.18 -21.00
C GLY A 413 -7.54 11.79 -21.80
N ILE A 414 -8.68 11.93 -21.14
CA ILE A 414 -10.02 11.64 -21.63
C ILE A 414 -10.81 12.95 -21.62
N PRO A 415 -11.42 13.35 -22.74
CA PRO A 415 -12.26 14.55 -22.78
C PRO A 415 -13.56 14.33 -22.00
N ILE A 416 -13.88 15.29 -21.13
CA ILE A 416 -15.11 15.34 -20.33
C ILE A 416 -15.97 16.48 -20.83
N LYS A 417 -17.21 16.16 -21.19
CA LYS A 417 -18.21 17.11 -21.70
C LYS A 417 -19.48 17.15 -20.87
N LYS A 418 -19.50 16.46 -19.74
CA LYS A 418 -20.65 16.42 -18.84
C LYS A 418 -20.18 16.37 -17.39
N LYS A 419 -20.60 17.35 -16.61
CA LYS A 419 -20.32 17.45 -15.18
C LYS A 419 -21.60 17.65 -14.37
N VAL A 420 -21.65 17.06 -13.18
CA VAL A 420 -22.72 17.25 -12.19
C VAL A 420 -22.05 17.76 -10.91
N ASP A 421 -22.39 18.97 -10.48
CA ASP A 421 -21.80 19.62 -9.29
C ASP A 421 -20.25 19.60 -9.28
N GLY A 422 -19.66 19.85 -10.45
CA GLY A 422 -18.20 19.83 -10.65
C GLY A 422 -17.56 18.43 -10.69
N ALA A 423 -18.33 17.35 -10.53
CA ALA A 423 -17.87 15.99 -10.71
C ALA A 423 -18.04 15.54 -12.18
N ALA A 424 -17.06 14.82 -12.73
CA ALA A 424 -17.19 14.23 -14.06
C ALA A 424 -18.28 13.14 -14.06
N GLU A 425 -19.28 13.25 -14.92
CA GLU A 425 -20.33 12.24 -15.03
C GLU A 425 -19.86 11.04 -15.85
N VAL A 426 -19.98 9.85 -15.27
CA VAL A 426 -19.47 8.60 -15.85
C VAL A 426 -20.46 7.45 -15.74
N THR A 427 -20.28 6.44 -16.57
CA THR A 427 -20.89 5.11 -16.45
C THR A 427 -20.31 4.33 -15.27
N ASP A 428 -20.90 3.18 -14.90
CA ASP A 428 -20.42 2.30 -13.82
C ASP A 428 -18.97 1.80 -13.98
N MET A 429 -18.46 1.79 -15.22
CA MET A 429 -17.07 1.44 -15.54
C MET A 429 -16.16 2.68 -15.64
N GLY A 430 -16.63 3.83 -15.17
CA GLY A 430 -15.89 5.10 -15.14
C GLY A 430 -15.72 5.76 -16.52
N ARG A 431 -16.54 5.40 -17.51
CA ARG A 431 -16.48 6.02 -18.85
C ARG A 431 -17.23 7.33 -18.91
N PRO A 432 -16.68 8.38 -19.54
CA PRO A 432 -17.35 9.67 -19.64
C PRO A 432 -18.68 9.54 -20.35
N VAL A 433 -19.71 10.17 -19.81
CA VAL A 433 -21.01 10.30 -20.48
C VAL A 433 -20.94 11.48 -21.46
N GLY A 434 -21.56 11.33 -22.63
CA GLY A 434 -21.62 12.40 -23.62
C GLY A 434 -22.39 13.62 -23.09
N GLY A 435 -21.93 14.82 -23.44
CA GLY A 435 -22.55 16.07 -23.02
C GLY A 435 -22.11 17.26 -23.87
N THR A 436 -22.54 18.46 -23.44
CA THR A 436 -22.35 19.73 -24.15
C THR A 436 -21.59 20.78 -23.34
N ASP A 437 -21.08 20.41 -22.16
CA ASP A 437 -20.27 21.31 -21.34
C ASP A 437 -18.93 21.60 -22.03
N GLU A 438 -18.24 22.66 -21.57
CA GLU A 438 -16.87 22.95 -21.99
C GLU A 438 -15.95 21.75 -21.75
N GLU A 439 -15.21 21.38 -22.79
CA GLU A 439 -14.36 20.19 -22.78
C GLU A 439 -13.19 20.39 -21.81
N GLU A 440 -13.11 19.54 -20.79
CA GLU A 440 -11.93 19.44 -19.93
C GLU A 440 -11.26 18.09 -20.14
N ILE A 441 -9.93 18.08 -20.19
CA ILE A 441 -9.17 16.84 -20.27
C ILE A 441 -8.90 16.34 -18.85
N TRP A 442 -9.40 15.15 -18.53
CA TRP A 442 -9.20 14.48 -17.24
C TRP A 442 -8.38 13.20 -17.45
N PHE A 443 -7.66 12.73 -16.45
CA PHE A 443 -7.03 11.42 -16.50
C PHE A 443 -8.03 10.29 -16.19
N LEU A 444 -8.96 10.51 -15.24
CA LEU A 444 -9.97 9.55 -14.78
C LEU A 444 -9.38 8.22 -14.31
N GLY A 445 -8.58 8.25 -13.23
CA GLY A 445 -7.89 7.06 -12.71
C GLY A 445 -8.80 5.88 -12.32
N ASN A 446 -10.05 6.14 -11.91
CA ASN A 446 -10.98 5.08 -11.50
C ASN A 446 -11.74 4.42 -12.69
N SER A 447 -11.44 4.82 -13.92
CA SER A 447 -12.06 4.24 -15.12
C SER A 447 -11.42 2.92 -15.51
N ALA A 448 -12.19 2.00 -16.08
CA ALA A 448 -11.63 0.81 -16.70
C ALA A 448 -10.88 1.20 -17.98
N MET A 449 -9.96 0.36 -18.44
CA MET A 449 -9.30 0.52 -19.74
C MET A 449 -9.94 -0.40 -20.79
N THR A 450 -10.09 0.11 -22.01
CA THR A 450 -10.48 -0.71 -23.16
C THR A 450 -9.22 -1.40 -23.65
N ARG A 451 -9.39 -2.51 -24.36
CA ARG A 451 -8.26 -3.18 -25.01
C ARG A 451 -7.48 -2.24 -25.94
N ALA A 452 -8.17 -1.35 -26.64
CA ALA A 452 -7.54 -0.36 -27.51
C ALA A 452 -6.69 0.65 -26.73
N GLU A 453 -7.20 1.19 -25.63
CA GLU A 453 -6.43 2.09 -24.75
C GLU A 453 -5.22 1.39 -24.15
N ALA A 454 -5.38 0.15 -23.68
CA ALA A 454 -4.28 -0.64 -23.12
C ALA A 454 -3.20 -0.90 -24.16
N ALA A 455 -3.57 -1.39 -25.35
CA ALA A 455 -2.62 -1.65 -26.43
C ALA A 455 -1.91 -0.37 -26.91
N ALA A 456 -2.66 0.72 -27.10
CA ALA A 456 -2.10 2.00 -27.53
C ALA A 456 -1.13 2.58 -26.49
N PHE A 457 -1.46 2.47 -25.20
CA PHE A 457 -0.57 2.93 -24.15
C PHE A 457 0.71 2.09 -24.04
N LEU A 458 0.60 0.76 -24.11
CA LEU A 458 1.76 -0.13 -24.09
C LEU A 458 2.70 0.13 -25.28
N ASP A 459 2.16 0.32 -26.49
CA ASP A 459 2.95 0.68 -27.68
C ASP A 459 3.66 2.04 -27.51
N ARG A 460 2.95 3.05 -26.98
CA ARG A 460 3.55 4.35 -26.65
C ARG A 460 4.68 4.20 -25.64
N PHE A 461 4.46 3.45 -24.55
CA PHE A 461 5.47 3.24 -23.53
C PHE A 461 6.70 2.53 -24.09
N MET A 462 6.52 1.48 -24.90
CA MET A 462 7.63 0.79 -25.57
C MET A 462 8.44 1.75 -26.46
N LYS A 463 7.77 2.53 -27.32
CA LYS A 463 8.45 3.52 -28.17
C LYS A 463 9.21 4.55 -27.34
N TRP A 464 8.59 5.06 -26.28
CA TRP A 464 9.21 6.01 -25.38
C TRP A 464 10.45 5.42 -24.70
N THR A 465 10.39 4.17 -24.23
CA THR A 465 11.57 3.51 -23.64
C THR A 465 12.72 3.36 -24.63
N ILE A 466 12.42 3.05 -25.90
CA ILE A 466 13.44 2.95 -26.95
C ILE A 466 14.05 4.32 -27.24
N GLU A 467 13.23 5.37 -27.36
CA GLU A 467 13.75 6.73 -27.62
C GLU A 467 14.55 7.30 -26.45
N ARG A 468 14.19 6.94 -25.21
CA ARG A 468 14.79 7.51 -24.00
C ARG A 468 16.08 6.79 -23.56
N PHE A 469 16.14 5.46 -23.69
CA PHE A 469 17.18 4.64 -23.06
C PHE A 469 18.08 3.86 -24.03
N LYS A 470 17.81 3.93 -25.35
CA LYS A 470 18.67 3.33 -26.39
C LYS A 470 19.46 4.41 -27.10
#